data_AF-A0A2H0Q474-F1
#
_entry.id   AF-A0A2H0Q474-F1
#
_cell.length_a   1.000
_cell.length_b   1.000
_cell.length_c   1.000
_cell.angle_alpha   90.00
_cell.angle_beta   90.00
_cell.angle_gamma   90.00
#
_symmetry.space_group_name_H-M   'P 1'
#
loop_
_entity.id
_entity.type
_entity.pdbx_description
1 polymer ?
#
loop_
_entity_poly.entity_id
_entity_poly.type
_entity_poly.pdbx_seq_one_letter_code
_entity_poly.pdbx_strand_id
1 'polypeptide(L)'
;MEEKKEVISKGEGKDVVRGKEFKKEVGSQLKRMVDPDKVIKGTKRGRKADEKKKHSELENKQTFSVSFRKNEKMRQKLLQILREANAKEFGNPVEFDDLVFFLLENITKKDIEKLKENSLDLKAKVMREFAKQNEKKGEEVDFWQYVASSLKIS
;
A
#
# COMPACT_ATOMS: atom_id res chain seq x y z
N MET A 1 -55.52 -34.79 -34.65
CA MET A 1 -55.03 -33.41 -34.86
C MET A 1 -54.19 -33.05 -33.66
N GLU A 2 -52.98 -32.57 -33.93
CA GLU A 2 -51.82 -32.59 -33.04
C GLU A 2 -51.91 -31.57 -31.89
N GLU A 3 -51.50 -32.03 -30.70
CA GLU A 3 -51.17 -31.19 -29.55
C GLU A 3 -49.88 -30.41 -29.83
N LYS A 4 -49.90 -29.09 -29.63
CA LYS A 4 -48.67 -28.29 -29.47
C LYS A 4 -48.64 -27.72 -28.06
N LYS A 5 -47.88 -28.38 -27.17
CA LYS A 5 -47.43 -27.80 -25.89
C LYS A 5 -46.21 -26.93 -26.16
N GLU A 6 -46.33 -25.63 -25.92
CA GLU A 6 -45.20 -24.71 -25.81
C GLU A 6 -44.38 -25.05 -24.56
N VAL A 7 -43.16 -25.54 -24.75
CA VAL A 7 -42.16 -25.64 -23.68
C VAL A 7 -41.42 -24.32 -23.59
N ILE A 8 -41.79 -23.49 -22.62
CA ILE A 8 -41.03 -22.29 -22.24
C ILE A 8 -39.77 -22.76 -21.50
N SER A 9 -38.62 -22.74 -22.18
CA SER A 9 -37.30 -22.85 -21.56
C SER A 9 -36.56 -21.52 -21.72
N LYS A 10 -36.67 -20.62 -20.75
CA LYS A 10 -35.81 -19.43 -20.63
C LYS A 10 -35.54 -19.11 -19.17
N GLY A 11 -34.66 -19.90 -18.57
CA GLY A 11 -34.20 -19.74 -17.19
C GLY A 11 -32.67 -19.70 -17.07
N GLU A 12 -31.93 -19.39 -18.13
CA GLU A 12 -30.48 -19.27 -18.07
C GLU A 12 -30.07 -18.00 -18.81
N GLY A 13 -29.61 -16.96 -18.11
CA GLY A 13 -29.13 -15.79 -18.86
C GLY A 13 -28.67 -14.56 -18.11
N LYS A 14 -28.87 -14.42 -16.79
CA LYS A 14 -28.43 -13.20 -16.08
C LYS A 14 -27.28 -13.42 -15.11
N ASP A 15 -27.31 -14.47 -14.29
CA ASP A 15 -26.26 -14.69 -13.30
C ASP A 15 -24.95 -15.24 -13.90
N VAL A 16 -25.08 -16.09 -14.93
CA VAL A 16 -23.92 -16.61 -15.68
C VAL A 16 -23.19 -15.49 -16.44
N VAL A 17 -23.92 -14.46 -16.88
CA VAL A 17 -23.34 -13.32 -17.62
C VAL A 17 -22.54 -12.41 -16.68
N ARG A 18 -23.09 -12.08 -15.50
CA ARG A 18 -22.36 -11.31 -14.46
C ARG A 18 -21.09 -12.03 -13.99
N GLY A 19 -21.15 -13.35 -13.77
CA GLY A 19 -19.97 -14.12 -13.37
C GLY A 19 -18.88 -14.17 -14.45
N LYS A 20 -19.27 -14.20 -15.74
CA LYS A 20 -18.33 -14.16 -16.88
C LYS A 20 -17.72 -12.78 -17.09
N GLU A 21 -18.48 -11.71 -16.88
CA GLU A 21 -17.99 -10.33 -16.93
C GLU A 21 -17.01 -10.04 -15.79
N PHE A 22 -17.34 -10.47 -14.58
CA PHE A 22 -16.46 -10.31 -13.41
C PHE A 22 -15.14 -11.09 -13.57
N LYS A 23 -15.19 -12.35 -14.06
CA LYS A 23 -13.97 -13.12 -14.36
C LYS A 23 -13.13 -12.49 -15.47
N LYS A 24 -13.75 -11.89 -16.50
CA LYS A 24 -13.03 -11.15 -17.54
C LYS A 24 -12.40 -9.87 -17.00
N GLU A 25 -13.10 -9.14 -16.14
CA GLU A 25 -12.61 -7.90 -15.55
C GLU A 25 -11.42 -8.16 -14.62
N VAL A 26 -11.54 -9.14 -13.72
CA VAL A 26 -10.45 -9.58 -12.83
C VAL A 26 -9.28 -10.15 -13.62
N GLY A 27 -9.52 -10.99 -14.62
CA GLY A 27 -8.47 -11.52 -15.49
C GLY A 27 -7.75 -10.43 -16.30
N SER A 28 -8.46 -9.37 -16.70
CA SER A 28 -7.86 -8.22 -17.38
C SER A 28 -7.04 -7.33 -16.44
N GLN A 29 -7.40 -7.27 -15.15
CA GLN A 29 -6.64 -6.56 -14.12
C GLN A 29 -5.35 -7.33 -13.76
N LEU A 30 -5.42 -8.67 -13.64
CA LEU A 30 -4.25 -9.52 -13.41
C LEU A 30 -3.26 -9.48 -14.58
N LYS A 31 -3.73 -9.56 -15.84
CA LYS A 31 -2.83 -9.45 -17.01
C LYS A 31 -2.12 -8.08 -17.12
N ARG A 32 -2.66 -7.02 -16.51
CA ARG A 32 -1.99 -5.71 -16.42
C ARG A 32 -0.95 -5.64 -15.30
N MET A 33 -0.96 -6.58 -14.36
CA MET A 33 0.01 -6.66 -13.27
C MET A 33 1.24 -7.52 -13.64
N VAL A 34 1.18 -8.32 -14.71
CA VAL A 34 2.19 -9.36 -15.04
C VAL A 34 2.95 -9.11 -16.36
N ASP A 35 2.55 -8.18 -17.23
CA ASP A 35 3.33 -7.84 -18.43
C ASP A 35 4.26 -6.63 -18.18
N PRO A 36 5.57 -6.82 -17.94
CA PRO A 36 6.53 -5.71 -17.84
C PRO A 36 6.74 -4.94 -19.16
N ASP A 37 6.37 -5.52 -20.32
CA ASP A 37 6.67 -4.97 -21.65
C ASP A 37 5.44 -4.47 -22.45
N LYS A 38 4.26 -4.36 -21.82
CA LYS A 38 3.08 -3.87 -22.54
C LYS A 38 3.14 -2.35 -22.72
N VAL A 39 3.70 -1.91 -23.85
CA VAL A 39 3.64 -0.51 -24.31
C VAL A 39 2.18 -0.14 -24.57
N ILE A 40 1.56 0.54 -23.59
CA ILE A 40 0.21 1.09 -23.71
C ILE A 40 0.28 2.32 -24.62
N LYS A 41 -0.02 2.12 -25.91
CA LYS A 41 -0.24 3.24 -26.85
C LYS A 41 -1.48 4.03 -26.43
N GLY A 42 -1.25 5.27 -26.00
CA GLY A 42 -2.15 6.41 -26.15
C GLY A 42 -3.40 6.44 -25.27
N THR A 43 -3.29 7.00 -24.06
CA THR A 43 -4.27 7.98 -23.54
C THR A 43 -3.52 8.97 -22.66
N LYS A 44 -3.75 10.28 -22.83
CA LYS A 44 -3.19 11.34 -21.96
C LYS A 44 -3.66 11.10 -20.53
N ARG A 45 -2.91 10.32 -19.75
CA ARG A 45 -3.10 10.07 -18.32
C ARG A 45 -1.87 10.60 -17.61
N GLY A 46 -2.10 11.32 -16.51
CA GLY A 46 -1.05 11.99 -15.74
C GLY A 46 0.17 11.10 -15.57
N ARG A 47 1.37 11.68 -15.79
CA ARG A 47 2.65 10.99 -15.62
C ARG A 47 2.64 10.30 -14.25
N LYS A 48 2.52 8.98 -14.23
CA LYS A 48 2.91 8.22 -13.05
C LYS A 48 4.43 8.40 -12.97
N ALA A 49 4.89 9.11 -11.95
CA ALA A 49 6.32 9.21 -11.70
C ALA A 49 6.85 7.80 -11.41
N ASP A 50 7.78 7.35 -12.25
CA ASP A 50 8.49 6.08 -12.07
C ASP A 50 9.10 6.03 -10.67
N GLU A 51 8.99 4.91 -9.97
CA GLU A 51 9.50 4.76 -8.60
C GLU A 51 11.02 5.00 -8.53
N LYS A 52 11.75 4.64 -9.60
CA LYS A 52 13.18 4.97 -9.76
C LYS A 52 13.43 6.48 -9.74
N LYS A 53 12.54 7.29 -10.33
CA LYS A 53 12.64 8.76 -10.27
C LYS A 53 12.38 9.29 -8.86
N LYS A 54 11.43 8.71 -8.13
CA LYS A 54 11.13 9.12 -6.75
C LYS A 54 12.31 8.90 -5.80
N HIS A 55 13.05 7.80 -5.95
CA HIS A 55 14.25 7.54 -5.17
C HIS A 55 15.38 8.50 -5.54
N SER A 56 15.64 8.74 -6.83
CA SER A 56 16.64 9.73 -7.26
C SER A 56 16.29 11.18 -6.86
N GLU A 57 15.01 11.51 -6.78
CA GLU A 57 14.53 12.81 -6.30
C GLU A 57 14.69 12.98 -4.78
N LEU A 58 14.72 11.88 -4.00
CA LEU A 58 15.00 11.93 -2.57
C LEU A 58 16.49 12.16 -2.29
N GLU A 59 17.37 11.52 -3.07
CA GLU A 59 18.83 11.66 -2.91
C GLU A 59 19.34 13.07 -3.18
N ASN A 60 18.62 13.84 -4.01
CA ASN A 60 18.99 15.21 -4.38
C ASN A 60 18.24 16.30 -3.59
N LYS A 61 17.45 15.94 -2.56
CA LYS A 61 16.73 16.92 -1.74
C LYS A 61 17.66 17.57 -0.72
N GLN A 62 17.76 18.89 -0.79
CA GLN A 62 18.54 19.70 0.14
C GLN A 62 17.73 20.22 1.33
N THR A 63 16.41 20.35 1.17
CA THR A 63 15.53 20.89 2.21
C THR A 63 14.42 19.91 2.56
N PHE A 64 14.19 19.75 3.86
CA PHE A 64 13.12 18.92 4.42
C PHE A 64 12.20 19.82 5.23
N SER A 65 10.89 19.72 4.98
CA SER A 65 9.89 20.45 5.75
C SER A 65 8.81 19.50 6.26
N VAL A 66 8.36 19.75 7.48
CA VAL A 66 7.34 18.93 8.15
C VAL A 66 6.11 19.80 8.41
N SER A 67 4.95 19.31 7.99
CA SER A 67 3.67 20.00 8.19
C SER A 67 2.79 19.19 9.13
N PHE A 68 2.37 19.81 10.23
CA PHE A 68 1.50 19.20 11.22
C PHE A 68 0.00 19.52 11.02
N ARG A 69 -0.39 20.17 9.91
CA ARG A 69 -1.76 20.66 9.68
C ARG A 69 -2.87 19.62 9.89
N LYS A 70 -2.60 18.35 9.57
CA LYS A 70 -3.57 17.24 9.67
C LYS A 70 -3.42 16.42 10.94
N ASN A 71 -2.41 16.70 11.78
CA ASN A 71 -2.04 15.84 12.89
C ASN A 71 -1.72 16.66 14.15
N GLU A 72 -2.78 17.24 14.73
CA GLU A 72 -2.69 18.10 15.91
C GLU A 72 -2.12 17.36 17.14
N LYS A 73 -2.44 16.06 17.29
CA LYS A 73 -1.90 15.24 18.38
C LYS A 73 -0.37 15.18 18.36
N MET A 74 0.22 15.00 17.17
CA MET A 74 1.68 14.96 17.03
C MET A 74 2.30 16.33 17.25
N ARG A 75 1.62 17.41 16.81
CA ARG A 75 2.05 18.78 17.09
C ARG A 75 2.12 19.07 18.59
N GLN A 76 1.08 18.68 19.33
CA GLN A 76 1.05 18.88 20.79
C GLN A 76 2.17 18.11 21.50
N LYS A 77 2.40 16.86 21.10
CA LYS A 77 3.53 16.07 21.62
C LYS A 77 4.88 16.73 21.35
N LEU A 78 5.09 17.24 20.14
CA LEU A 78 6.33 17.95 19.80
C LEU A 78 6.51 19.18 20.70
N LEU A 79 5.46 19.99 20.86
CA LEU A 79 5.51 21.19 21.71
C LEU A 79 5.77 20.85 23.18
N GLN A 80 5.23 19.74 23.67
CA GLN A 80 5.50 19.27 25.02
C GLN A 80 6.98 18.91 25.20
N ILE A 81 7.56 18.12 24.28
CA ILE A 81 8.97 17.74 24.32
C ILE A 81 9.87 18.98 24.28
N LEU A 82 9.56 19.95 23.42
CA LEU A 82 10.32 21.21 23.34
C LEU A 82 10.23 22.03 24.62
N ARG A 83 9.08 22.05 25.30
CA ARG A 83 8.93 22.72 26.60
C ARG A 83 9.76 22.04 27.68
N GLU A 84 9.74 20.72 27.71
CA GLU A 84 10.54 19.92 28.66
C GLU A 84 12.04 20.12 28.41
N ALA A 85 12.49 20.06 27.16
CA ALA A 85 13.89 20.29 26.80
C ALA A 85 14.39 21.72 27.09
N ASN A 86 13.48 22.69 27.06
CA ASN A 86 13.76 24.10 27.37
C ASN A 86 13.51 24.48 28.83
N ALA A 87 13.07 23.55 29.68
CA ALA A 87 12.97 23.76 31.12
C ALA A 87 14.36 23.69 31.78
N LYS A 88 15.26 24.58 31.35
CA LYS A 88 16.64 24.68 31.80
C LYS A 88 16.96 26.12 32.20
N GLU A 89 17.87 26.29 33.16
CA GLU A 89 18.19 27.60 33.73
C GLU A 89 19.13 28.42 32.83
N PHE A 90 19.93 27.76 31.98
CA PHE A 90 20.94 28.41 31.14
C PHE A 90 21.04 27.78 29.74
N GLY A 91 21.61 28.57 28.81
CA GLY A 91 21.92 28.14 27.45
C GLY A 91 20.91 28.59 26.40
N ASN A 92 21.22 28.28 25.13
CA ASN A 92 20.37 28.63 23.99
C ASN A 92 19.09 27.77 23.97
N PRO A 93 17.97 28.31 23.46
CA PRO A 93 16.74 27.53 23.30
C PRO A 93 16.97 26.34 22.38
N VAL A 94 16.46 25.18 22.77
CA VAL A 94 16.38 23.98 21.95
C VAL A 94 15.25 24.17 20.95
N GLU A 95 15.59 24.10 19.68
CA GLU A 95 14.65 24.21 18.56
C GLU A 95 14.29 22.84 17.98
N PHE A 96 13.40 22.84 16.99
CA PHE A 96 13.03 21.61 16.29
C PHE A 96 14.24 20.98 15.59
N ASP A 97 15.12 21.80 15.02
CA ASP A 97 16.29 21.33 14.28
C ASP A 97 17.26 20.56 15.19
N ASP A 98 17.45 21.01 16.43
CA ASP A 98 18.26 20.32 17.43
C ASP A 98 17.71 18.92 17.75
N LEU A 99 16.38 18.80 17.89
CA LEU A 99 15.73 17.51 18.09
C LEU A 99 15.95 16.57 16.90
N VAL A 100 15.88 17.11 15.67
CA VAL A 100 16.11 16.33 14.45
C VAL A 100 17.56 15.86 14.38
N PHE A 101 18.54 16.75 14.63
CA PHE A 101 19.95 16.36 14.66
C PHE A 101 20.24 15.30 15.71
N PHE A 102 19.71 15.47 16.93
CA PHE A 102 19.81 14.48 17.98
C PHE A 102 19.21 13.12 17.57
N LEU A 103 18.04 13.12 16.92
CA LEU A 103 17.40 11.89 16.43
C LEU A 103 18.23 11.23 15.33
N LEU A 104 18.84 11.99 14.43
CA LEU A 104 19.66 11.44 13.35
C LEU A 104 20.92 10.75 13.86
N GLU A 105 21.51 11.25 14.95
CA GLU A 105 22.67 10.62 15.59
C GLU A 105 22.32 9.34 16.34
N ASN A 106 21.11 9.27 16.90
CA ASN A 106 20.70 8.18 17.80
C ASN A 106 19.75 7.15 17.17
N ILE A 107 19.35 7.32 15.90
CA ILE A 107 18.42 6.40 15.24
C ILE A 107 19.03 5.02 15.07
N THR A 108 18.34 3.98 15.55
CA THR A 108 18.85 2.61 15.46
C THR A 108 18.29 1.87 14.24
N LYS A 109 18.94 0.76 13.86
CA LYS A 109 18.42 -0.15 12.81
C LYS A 109 17.01 -0.64 13.11
N LYS A 110 16.69 -0.89 14.39
CA LYS A 110 15.35 -1.32 14.82
C LYS A 110 14.30 -0.25 14.59
N ASP A 111 14.66 1.02 14.74
CA ASP A 111 13.74 2.14 14.50
C ASP A 111 13.50 2.34 13.00
N ILE A 112 14.52 2.13 12.17
CA ILE A 112 14.38 2.10 10.70
C ILE A 112 13.43 0.98 10.27
N GLU A 113 13.54 -0.21 10.86
CA GLU A 113 12.61 -1.33 10.59
C GLU A 113 11.18 -0.95 10.96
N LYS A 114 10.95 -0.38 12.15
CA LYS A 114 9.63 0.10 12.56
C LYS A 114 9.09 1.17 11.62
N LEU A 115 9.92 2.11 11.16
CA LEU A 115 9.53 3.13 10.18
C LEU A 115 9.06 2.48 8.86
N LYS A 116 9.79 1.47 8.37
CA LYS A 116 9.38 0.69 7.21
C LYS A 116 8.03 0.03 7.44
N GLU A 117 7.83 -0.63 8.58
CA GLU A 117 6.56 -1.31 8.90
C GLU A 117 5.36 -0.35 9.03
N ASN A 118 5.59 0.82 9.62
CA ASN A 118 4.57 1.85 9.76
C ASN A 118 4.19 2.52 8.43
N SER A 119 5.12 2.53 7.46
CA SER A 119 4.86 3.06 6.12
C SER A 119 4.02 2.12 5.23
N LEU A 120 3.85 0.85 5.63
CA LEU A 120 3.10 -0.13 4.85
C LEU A 120 1.59 0.00 5.10
N ASP A 121 0.84 0.17 4.00
CA ASP A 121 -0.61 0.03 4.01
C ASP A 121 -1.06 -1.42 4.29
N LEU A 122 -2.30 -1.61 4.72
CA LEU A 122 -2.87 -2.93 5.03
C LEU A 122 -2.67 -3.93 3.88
N LYS A 123 -2.92 -3.50 2.63
CA LYS A 123 -2.71 -4.34 1.44
C LYS A 123 -1.25 -4.78 1.30
N ALA A 124 -0.31 -3.87 1.52
CA ALA A 124 1.11 -4.16 1.44
C ALA A 124 1.56 -5.12 2.55
N LYS A 125 0.99 -4.98 3.77
CA LYS A 125 1.19 -5.94 4.86
C LYS A 125 0.70 -7.34 4.50
N VAL A 126 -0.50 -7.45 3.92
CA VAL A 126 -1.06 -8.74 3.47
C VAL A 126 -0.20 -9.38 2.38
N MET A 127 0.23 -8.61 1.37
CA MET A 127 1.11 -9.10 0.32
C MET A 127 2.48 -9.55 0.84
N ARG A 128 3.03 -8.85 1.85
CA ARG A 128 4.28 -9.25 2.50
C ARG A 128 4.14 -10.59 3.20
N GLU A 129 3.06 -10.81 3.95
CA GLU A 129 2.82 -12.08 4.64
C GLU A 129 2.57 -13.22 3.64
N PHE A 130 1.85 -12.95 2.55
CA PHE A 130 1.69 -13.90 1.45
C PHE A 130 3.04 -14.31 0.83
N ALA A 131 3.88 -13.34 0.47
CA ALA A 131 5.20 -13.60 -0.10
C ALA A 131 6.09 -14.44 0.85
N LYS A 132 6.11 -14.10 2.14
CA LYS A 132 6.82 -14.87 3.17
C LYS A 132 6.32 -16.31 3.29
N GLN A 133 5.02 -16.54 3.15
CA GLN A 133 4.48 -17.90 3.22
C GLN A 133 4.85 -18.73 1.99
N ASN A 134 4.80 -18.13 0.80
CA ASN A 134 5.23 -18.79 -0.43
C ASN A 134 6.72 -19.14 -0.39
N GLU A 135 7.57 -18.22 0.09
CA GLU A 135 9.00 -18.49 0.29
C GLU A 135 9.26 -19.63 1.29
N LYS A 136 8.49 -19.69 2.39
CA LYS A 136 8.64 -20.74 3.42
C LYS A 136 8.16 -22.12 2.96
N LYS A 137 7.08 -22.17 2.18
CA LYS A 137 6.49 -23.42 1.70
C LYS A 137 7.18 -23.94 0.44
N GLY A 138 7.88 -23.08 -0.30
CA GLY A 138 8.49 -23.43 -1.58
C GLY A 138 7.45 -23.73 -2.68
N GLU A 139 6.19 -23.36 -2.45
CA GLU A 139 5.06 -23.61 -3.35
C GLU A 139 4.51 -22.26 -3.85
N GLU A 140 4.25 -22.15 -5.15
CA GLU A 140 3.52 -21.03 -5.74
C GLU A 140 2.02 -21.17 -5.43
N VAL A 141 1.64 -20.83 -4.21
CA VAL A 141 0.22 -20.72 -3.83
C VAL A 141 -0.35 -19.46 -4.45
N ASP A 142 -1.50 -19.56 -5.14
CA ASP A 142 -2.19 -18.38 -5.66
C ASP A 142 -2.72 -17.49 -4.52
N PHE A 143 -2.72 -16.18 -4.72
CA PHE A 143 -3.11 -15.21 -3.70
C PHE A 143 -4.53 -15.46 -3.17
N TRP A 144 -5.47 -15.81 -4.04
CA TRP A 144 -6.86 -16.06 -3.63
C TRP A 144 -7.01 -17.37 -2.86
N GLN A 145 -6.24 -18.40 -3.23
CA GLN A 145 -6.18 -19.65 -2.48
C GLN A 145 -5.57 -19.43 -1.09
N TYR A 146 -4.53 -18.59 -1.00
CA TYR A 146 -3.95 -18.19 0.28
C TYR A 146 -4.98 -17.48 1.17
N VAL A 147 -5.72 -16.51 0.61
CA VAL A 147 -6.74 -15.78 1.36
C VAL A 147 -7.90 -16.70 1.78
N ALA A 148 -8.41 -17.55 0.88
CA ALA A 148 -9.47 -18.51 1.19
C ALA A 148 -9.04 -19.47 2.33
N SER A 149 -7.83 -20.00 2.24
CA SER A 149 -7.24 -20.86 3.28
C SER A 149 -7.09 -20.13 4.62
N SER A 150 -6.60 -18.89 4.60
CA SER A 150 -6.43 -18.09 5.83
C SER A 150 -7.76 -17.69 6.47
N LEU A 151 -8.81 -17.51 5.67
CA LEU A 151 -10.16 -17.20 6.15
C LEU A 151 -11.00 -18.44 6.47
N LYS A 152 -10.44 -19.65 6.29
CA LYS A 152 -11.14 -20.94 6.45
C LYS A 152 -12.40 -21.05 5.59
N ILE A 153 -12.39 -20.42 4.42
CA ILE A 153 -13.46 -20.51 3.44
C ILE A 153 -13.07 -21.67 2.53
N SER A 154 -13.68 -22.84 2.78
CA SER A 154 -13.53 -24.03 1.95
C SER A 154 -14.56 -24.07 0.82
#